data_AF-A0A915MHG4-F1
#
_entry.id   AF-A0A915MHG4-F1
#
_cell.length_a   1.000
_cell.length_b   1.000
_cell.length_c   1.000
_cell.angle_alpha   90.00
_cell.angle_beta   90.00
_cell.angle_gamma   90.00
#
_symmetry.space_group_name_H-M   'P 1'
#
loop_
_entity.id
_entity.type
_entity.pdbx_description
1 polymer ?
#
loop_
_entity_poly.entity_id
_entity_poly.type
_entity_poly.pdbx_seq_one_letter_code
_entity_poly.pdbx_strand_id
1 'polypeptide(L)'
;MSTEDENETYRLWRIRKTMCHDRGYLITQDELDQTLDQFKEIFGDRPSEKRPSRGDLTILVAHNDDPTDQMYVFFPEDPKIGIKTIKQICQQMQE
;
A
#
# COMPACT_ATOMS: atom_id res chain seq x y z
N MET A 1 6.29 -14.71 -15.62
CA MET A 1 5.93 -14.28 -14.27
C MET A 1 6.19 -15.48 -13.36
N SER A 2 6.95 -15.31 -12.30
CA SER A 2 7.28 -16.39 -11.37
C SER A 2 6.11 -16.60 -10.42
N THR A 3 5.89 -17.82 -9.90
CA THR A 3 4.85 -18.07 -8.89
C THR A 3 5.01 -17.19 -7.64
N GLU A 4 6.24 -16.79 -7.34
CA GLU A 4 6.57 -15.87 -6.25
C GLU A 4 6.08 -14.44 -6.53
N ASP A 5 6.23 -13.96 -7.77
CA ASP A 5 5.74 -12.66 -8.23
C ASP A 5 4.21 -12.56 -8.16
N GLU A 6 3.52 -13.64 -8.54
CA GLU A 6 2.05 -13.74 -8.48
C GLU A 6 1.55 -13.67 -7.04
N ASN A 7 2.19 -14.45 -6.15
CA ASN A 7 1.81 -14.52 -4.75
C ASN A 7 2.06 -13.19 -4.02
N GLU A 8 3.18 -12.53 -4.28
CA GLU A 8 3.49 -11.24 -3.66
C GLU A 8 2.56 -10.13 -4.17
N THR A 9 2.31 -10.07 -5.48
CA THR A 9 1.33 -9.14 -6.08
C THR A 9 -0.06 -9.32 -5.47
N TYR A 10 -0.53 -10.57 -5.36
CA TYR A 10 -1.83 -10.87 -4.76
C TYR A 10 -1.89 -10.47 -3.28
N ARG A 11 -0.82 -10.73 -2.53
CA ARG A 11 -0.73 -10.36 -1.11
C ARG A 11 -0.80 -8.85 -0.92
N LEU A 12 -0.08 -8.07 -1.73
CA LEU A 12 -0.09 -6.61 -1.68
C LEU A 12 -1.47 -6.04 -1.97
N TRP A 13 -2.13 -6.53 -3.02
CA TRP A 13 -3.51 -6.17 -3.36
C TRP A 13 -4.49 -6.49 -2.21
N ARG A 14 -4.40 -7.69 -1.63
CA ARG A 14 -5.29 -8.09 -0.52
C ARG A 14 -5.08 -7.22 0.72
N ILE A 15 -3.83 -6.90 1.08
CA ILE A 15 -3.54 -6.05 2.24
C ILE A 15 -4.16 -4.66 2.04
N ARG A 16 -3.97 -4.05 0.86
CA ARG A 16 -4.54 -2.74 0.53
C ARG A 16 -6.07 -2.73 0.65
N LYS A 17 -6.72 -3.76 0.14
CA LYS A 17 -8.19 -3.89 0.16
C LYS A 17 -8.76 -4.11 1.57
N THR A 18 -8.09 -4.88 2.42
CA THR A 18 -8.61 -5.27 3.75
C THR A 18 -8.28 -4.26 4.87
N MET A 19 -7.19 -3.51 4.76
CA MET A 19 -6.69 -2.68 5.87
C MET A 19 -7.51 -1.44 6.18
N CYS A 20 -8.19 -0.87 5.19
CA CYS A 20 -8.71 0.50 5.28
C CYS A 20 -10.23 0.56 5.42
N HIS A 21 -10.97 -0.27 4.70
CA HIS A 21 -12.43 -0.31 4.78
C HIS A 21 -12.94 -0.76 6.16
N ASP A 22 -12.38 -1.86 6.67
CA ASP A 22 -12.87 -2.49 7.91
C ASP A 22 -12.58 -1.63 9.16
N ARG A 23 -11.80 -0.57 9.02
CA ARG A 23 -11.41 0.35 10.11
C ARG A 23 -12.05 1.74 10.02
N GLY A 24 -12.97 1.97 9.08
CA GLY A 24 -13.68 3.25 8.97
C GLY A 24 -12.87 4.37 8.30
N TYR A 25 -11.77 4.05 7.62
CA TYR A 25 -11.03 5.04 6.83
C TYR A 25 -11.71 5.28 5.49
N LEU A 26 -11.70 6.54 5.06
CA LEU A 26 -12.20 6.97 3.76
C LEU A 26 -11.33 6.37 2.65
N ILE A 27 -11.90 5.39 1.95
CA ILE A 27 -11.39 4.89 0.68
C ILE A 27 -12.48 5.05 -0.36
N THR A 28 -12.06 5.42 -1.58
CA THR A 28 -12.98 5.54 -2.71
C THR A 28 -13.54 4.17 -3.10
N GLN A 29 -14.80 4.12 -3.53
CA GLN A 29 -15.40 2.85 -3.96
C GLN A 29 -14.60 2.19 -5.10
N ASP A 30 -14.02 2.99 -6.01
CA ASP A 30 -13.12 2.52 -7.06
C ASP A 30 -11.87 1.79 -6.53
N GLU A 31 -11.28 2.24 -5.42
CA GLU A 31 -10.15 1.56 -4.79
C GLU A 31 -10.58 0.28 -4.05
N LEU A 32 -11.79 0.24 -3.50
CA LEU A 32 -12.34 -0.98 -2.88
C LEU A 32 -12.67 -2.04 -3.92
N ASP A 33 -13.27 -1.63 -5.04
CA ASP A 33 -13.67 -2.51 -6.13
C ASP A 33 -12.54 -2.81 -7.11
N GLN A 34 -11.35 -2.20 -6.90
CA GLN A 34 -10.16 -2.47 -7.69
C GLN A 34 -9.89 -3.97 -7.76
N THR A 35 -9.92 -4.51 -8.97
CA THR A 35 -9.61 -5.91 -9.22
C THR A 35 -8.10 -6.15 -9.22
N LEU A 36 -7.70 -7.41 -9.04
CA LEU A 36 -6.28 -7.77 -9.12
C LEU A 36 -5.69 -7.41 -10.50
N ASP A 37 -6.46 -7.56 -11.58
CA ASP A 37 -6.01 -7.24 -12.93
C ASP A 37 -5.80 -5.73 -13.11
N GLN A 38 -6.74 -4.90 -12.63
CA GLN A 38 -6.56 -3.45 -12.62
C GLN A 38 -5.36 -3.02 -11.78
N PHE A 39 -5.15 -3.66 -10.64
CA PHE A 39 -3.97 -3.42 -9.81
C PHE A 39 -2.67 -3.73 -10.57
N LYS A 40 -2.63 -4.84 -11.30
CA LYS A 40 -1.50 -5.23 -12.15
C LYS A 40 -1.28 -4.27 -13.31
N GLU A 41 -2.35 -3.75 -13.92
CA GLU A 41 -2.23 -2.77 -15.00
C GLU A 41 -1.65 -1.43 -14.51
N ILE A 42 -2.01 -1.01 -13.30
CA ILE A 42 -1.57 0.28 -12.73
C ILE A 42 -0.17 0.18 -12.15
N PHE A 43 0.10 -0.84 -11.32
CA PHE A 43 1.36 -0.94 -10.57
C PHE A 43 2.35 -1.96 -11.14
N GLY A 44 1.88 -2.87 -11.98
CA GLY A 44 2.66 -3.99 -12.52
C GLY A 44 2.43 -5.31 -11.77
N ASP A 45 2.93 -6.40 -12.35
CA ASP A 45 2.76 -7.78 -11.91
C ASP A 45 4.09 -8.52 -11.63
N ARG A 46 5.21 -7.79 -11.63
CA ARG A 46 6.59 -8.26 -11.41
C ARG A 46 7.25 -7.52 -10.24
N PRO A 47 6.90 -7.86 -8.99
CA PRO A 47 7.57 -7.30 -7.82
C PRO A 47 9.09 -7.56 -7.83
N SER A 48 9.57 -8.63 -8.47
CA SER A 48 11.00 -8.85 -8.74
C SER A 48 11.69 -7.73 -9.54
N GLU A 49 10.95 -7.03 -10.42
CA GLU A 49 11.42 -5.86 -11.18
C GLU A 49 11.05 -4.53 -10.48
N LYS A 50 10.64 -4.58 -9.20
CA LYS A 50 10.07 -3.43 -8.45
C LYS A 50 8.78 -2.87 -9.07
N ARG A 51 7.92 -3.75 -9.60
CA ARG A 51 6.64 -3.41 -10.22
C ARG A 51 5.55 -4.40 -9.80
N PRO A 52 4.83 -4.22 -8.69
CA PRO A 52 4.59 -2.96 -8.01
C PRO A 52 5.80 -2.47 -7.21
N SER A 53 6.13 -1.18 -7.37
CA SER A 53 7.05 -0.51 -6.47
C SER A 53 6.35 -0.35 -5.12
N ARG A 54 6.98 -0.81 -4.04
CA ARG A 54 6.37 -0.71 -2.71
C ARG A 54 6.18 0.75 -2.28
N GLY A 55 6.98 1.68 -2.81
CA GLY A 55 6.79 3.11 -2.62
C GLY A 55 5.44 3.61 -3.17
N ASP A 56 5.06 3.15 -4.36
CA ASP A 56 3.81 3.55 -5.05
C ASP A 56 2.55 2.94 -4.40
N LEU A 57 2.73 1.94 -3.54
CA LEU A 57 1.67 1.35 -2.74
C LEU A 57 1.43 2.08 -1.42
N THR A 58 2.26 3.06 -1.10
CA THR A 58 2.08 3.88 0.11
C THR A 58 0.80 4.69 -0.03
N ILE A 59 -0.08 4.60 0.97
CA ILE A 59 -1.36 5.31 0.97
C ILE A 59 -1.51 6.12 2.25
N LEU A 60 -2.08 7.32 2.11
CA LEU A 60 -2.55 8.15 3.21
C LEU A 60 -4.08 8.16 3.14
N VAL A 61 -4.72 7.68 4.20
CA VAL A 61 -6.18 7.66 4.30
C VAL A 61 -6.61 8.45 5.53
N ALA A 62 -7.67 9.25 5.42
CA ALA A 62 -8.26 9.97 6.54
C ALA A 62 -9.43 9.17 7.12
N HIS A 63 -9.69 9.28 8.42
CA HIS A 63 -10.84 8.66 9.05
C HIS A 63 -12.14 9.36 8.61
N ASN A 64 -13.23 8.61 8.50
CA ASN A 64 -14.51 9.16 8.06
C ASN A 64 -15.13 10.13 9.08
N ASP A 65 -14.95 9.87 10.38
CA ASP A 65 -15.52 10.70 11.44
C ASP A 65 -14.62 11.89 11.87
N ASP A 66 -13.29 11.76 11.68
CA ASP A 66 -12.33 12.79 12.06
C ASP A 66 -11.23 12.93 10.99
N PRO A 67 -11.25 14.00 10.17
CA PRO A 67 -10.25 14.20 9.12
C PRO A 67 -8.85 14.51 9.66
N THR A 68 -8.71 14.77 10.96
CA THR A 68 -7.40 14.92 11.63
C THR A 68 -6.79 13.58 12.04
N ASP A 69 -7.61 12.52 12.11
CA ASP A 69 -7.14 11.15 12.29
C ASP A 69 -6.79 10.55 10.92
N GLN A 70 -5.51 10.50 10.62
CA GLN A 70 -4.98 10.00 9.35
C GLN A 70 -4.14 8.74 9.58
N MET A 71 -4.34 7.73 8.74
CA MET A 71 -3.51 6.54 8.71
C MET A 71 -2.60 6.58 7.49
N TYR A 72 -1.29 6.53 7.76
CA TYR A 72 -0.27 6.37 6.74
C TYR A 72 0.17 4.91 6.69
N VAL A 73 -0.08 4.24 5.56
CA VAL A 73 0.31 2.84 5.33
C VAL A 73 1.52 2.82 4.40
N PHE A 74 2.67 2.46 4.96
CA PHE A 74 3.93 2.37 4.22
C PHE A 74 4.33 0.92 3.96
N PHE A 75 4.79 0.62 2.74
CA PHE A 75 5.32 -0.68 2.36
C PHE A 75 6.84 -0.58 2.17
N PRO A 76 7.65 -1.09 3.10
CA PRO A 76 9.09 -0.98 2.99
C PRO A 76 9.66 -1.91 1.91
N GLU A 77 10.59 -1.40 1.09
CA GLU A 77 11.37 -2.20 0.14
C GLU A 77 12.36 -3.14 0.85
N ASP A 78 13.00 -2.66 1.91
CA ASP A 78 14.03 -3.41 2.61
C ASP A 78 13.42 -4.55 3.46
N PRO A 79 13.95 -5.78 3.37
CA PRO A 79 13.51 -6.88 4.23
C PRO A 79 13.86 -6.64 5.71
N LYS A 80 14.85 -5.78 5.99
CA LYS A 80 15.22 -5.34 7.34
C LYS A 80 15.05 -3.83 7.45
N ILE A 81 14.16 -3.43 8.34
CA ILE A 81 13.88 -2.01 8.57
C ILE A 81 14.95 -1.44 9.50
N GLY A 82 15.76 -0.53 8.96
CA GLY A 82 16.74 0.23 9.72
C GLY A 82 16.17 1.54 10.25
N ILE A 83 16.89 2.16 11.21
CA ILE A 83 16.51 3.47 11.77
C ILE A 83 16.42 4.58 10.70
N LYS A 84 17.16 4.45 9.61
CA LYS A 84 17.13 5.38 8.47
C LYS A 84 15.75 5.39 7.81
N THR A 85 15.19 4.22 7.52
CA THR A 85 13.87 4.07 6.91
C THR A 85 12.77 4.59 7.85
N ILE A 86 12.86 4.28 9.15
CA ILE A 86 11.91 4.78 10.15
C ILE A 86 11.91 6.31 10.22
N LYS A 87 13.11 6.93 10.22
CA LYS A 87 13.22 8.39 10.22
C LYS A 87 12.58 9.03 8.98
N GLN A 88 12.75 8.41 7.80
CA GLN A 88 12.11 8.90 6.58
C GLN A 88 10.59 8.82 6.66
N ILE A 89 10.03 7.72 7.16
CA ILE A 89 8.59 7.56 7.38
C ILE A 89 8.08 8.63 8.35
N CYS A 90 8.74 8.82 9.50
CA CYS A 90 8.34 9.84 10.46
C CYS A 90 8.42 11.27 9.89
N GLN A 91 9.39 11.54 9.02
CA GLN A 91 9.50 12.84 8.37
C GLN A 91 8.34 13.07 7.39
N GLN A 92 7.98 12.06 6.58
CA GLN A 92 6.83 12.15 5.68
C GLN A 92 5.49 12.29 6.42
N MET A 93 5.37 11.77 7.65
CA MET A 93 4.18 11.97 8.49
C MET A 93 4.12 13.35 9.15
N GLN A 94 5.23 14.11 9.18
CA GLN A 94 5.30 15.44 9.80
C GLN A 94 5.15 16.59 8.80
N GLU A 95 5.31 16.32 7.51
CA GLU A 95 5.04 17.26 6.40
C GLU A 95 3.54 17.29 6.06
#